data_AF-A0A2V8CCS6-F1
#
_entry.id   AF-A0A2V8CCS6-F1
#
_cell.length_a   1.000
_cell.length_b   1.000
_cell.length_c   1.000
_cell.angle_alpha   90.00
_cell.angle_beta   90.00
_cell.angle_gamma   90.00
#
_symmetry.space_group_name_H-M   'P 1'
#
loop_
_entity.id
_entity.type
_entity.pdbx_description
1 polymer ?
#
loop_
_entity_poly.entity_id
_entity_poly.type
_entity_poly.pdbx_seq_one_letter_code
_entity_poly.pdbx_strand_id
1 'polypeptide(L)'
;MLKTDAAACWKLTLQRAEGSSLDNLTHTLFGLTLARTALGRAGRGTTAALVVASNAPDVDIVATASGALSYLRWHRGPTHGPIGLIGLGLATASLVWLWYDGSARLKSRRLQARTRSVSEKQEHAPSKHGPPDRDVGSRSQPSFSLLAVVSMIGVLMHVLMDLPTSYGTRPLSPFDWHWYATDWMPVVDIYLLIALAAGLAMGRTTPGVRRHMALIVLILMAANYGMRAVAHHEALALAPRLFGPTLPQRCAPSVPTARIIDRWPRSAPPAWTAPSGHRCLVEIAAIPTFLSPFRWRVLAQMSNAYEIRDMNVLDPRLRDPASDVSWRVRVRYPNLWTPAVERAATTRLGQVFLGFSRFPAARWTVDGNGITTVRWDDLRFTGAALAADQPLRPPSLFTAMVRVDAAGRVIEERLGR
;
A
#
# COMPACT_ATOMS: atom_id res chain seq x y z
N MET A 1 -30.90 -21.44 10.58
CA MET A 1 -31.34 -20.05 10.34
C MET A 1 -30.20 -19.13 10.76
N LEU A 2 -29.29 -18.82 9.82
CA LEU A 2 -28.06 -18.07 10.05
C LEU A 2 -28.38 -16.56 10.05
N LYS A 3 -28.41 -15.92 11.22
CA LYS A 3 -28.29 -14.46 11.31
C LYS A 3 -26.83 -14.12 11.02
N THR A 4 -26.53 -13.69 9.79
CA THR A 4 -25.27 -13.03 9.45
C THR A 4 -25.21 -11.70 10.20
N ASP A 5 -24.33 -11.60 11.19
CA ASP A 5 -24.11 -10.37 11.96
C ASP A 5 -23.46 -9.30 11.08
N ALA A 6 -24.29 -8.50 10.42
CA ALA A 6 -23.88 -7.29 9.71
C ALA A 6 -23.06 -6.33 10.60
N ALA A 7 -23.28 -6.37 11.92
CA ALA A 7 -22.51 -5.62 12.91
C ALA A 7 -21.04 -6.09 13.06
N ALA A 8 -20.77 -7.39 12.89
CA ALA A 8 -19.41 -7.93 12.88
C ALA A 8 -18.68 -7.58 11.58
N CYS A 9 -19.39 -7.64 10.45
CA CYS A 9 -18.89 -7.14 9.16
C CYS A 9 -18.55 -5.63 9.24
N TRP A 10 -19.44 -4.83 9.83
CA TRP A 10 -19.24 -3.39 10.00
C TRP A 10 -18.07 -3.03 10.93
N LYS A 11 -17.93 -3.72 12.07
CA LYS A 11 -16.77 -3.53 12.97
C LYS A 11 -15.44 -3.94 12.30
N LEU A 12 -15.45 -4.98 11.47
CA LEU A 12 -14.28 -5.39 10.68
C LEU A 12 -13.95 -4.38 9.56
N THR A 13 -14.96 -3.74 8.96
CA THR A 13 -14.80 -2.65 7.99
C THR A 13 -14.19 -1.42 8.65
N LEU A 14 -14.62 -1.06 9.86
CA LEU A 14 -14.10 0.10 10.60
C LEU A 14 -12.66 -0.12 11.09
N GLN A 15 -12.30 -1.30 11.60
CA GLN A 15 -10.92 -1.60 11.99
C GLN A 15 -9.97 -1.76 10.79
N ARG A 16 -10.47 -2.15 9.61
CA ARG A 16 -9.71 -2.08 8.34
C ARG A 16 -9.56 -0.66 7.82
N ALA A 17 -10.56 0.19 8.07
CA ALA A 17 -10.57 1.56 7.62
C ALA A 17 -9.46 2.40 8.25
N GLU A 18 -8.96 2.08 9.45
CA GLU A 18 -7.90 2.88 10.10
C GLU A 18 -6.56 2.85 9.34
N GLY A 19 -6.14 1.66 8.86
CA GLY A 19 -4.93 1.53 8.02
C GLY A 19 -5.11 2.17 6.65
N SER A 20 -6.22 1.86 5.96
CA SER A 20 -6.50 2.44 4.64
C SER A 20 -6.81 3.94 4.69
N SER A 21 -7.29 4.47 5.82
CA SER A 21 -7.54 5.92 6.01
C SER A 21 -6.24 6.69 6.11
N LEU A 22 -5.24 6.15 6.81
CA LEU A 22 -3.92 6.77 6.92
C LEU A 22 -3.13 6.71 5.60
N ASP A 23 -3.29 5.64 4.82
CA ASP A 23 -2.70 5.51 3.49
C ASP A 23 -3.31 6.54 2.53
N ASN A 24 -4.64 6.58 2.42
CA ASN A 24 -5.37 7.58 1.63
C ASN A 24 -5.06 9.03 2.09
N LEU A 25 -4.86 9.25 3.39
CA LEU A 25 -4.43 10.54 3.91
C LEU A 25 -3.05 10.91 3.34
N THR A 26 -2.09 9.99 3.37
CA THR A 26 -0.74 10.23 2.82
C THR A 26 -0.81 10.60 1.34
N HIS A 27 -1.56 9.84 0.54
CA HIS A 27 -1.72 10.12 -0.89
C HIS A 27 -2.44 11.45 -1.16
N THR A 28 -3.46 11.77 -0.36
CA THR A 28 -4.16 13.07 -0.46
C THR A 28 -3.24 14.24 -0.12
N LEU A 29 -2.47 14.16 0.97
CA LEU A 29 -1.51 15.20 1.36
C LEU A 29 -0.40 15.36 0.31
N PHE A 30 0.04 14.26 -0.28
CA PHE A 30 0.99 14.27 -1.38
C PHE A 30 0.39 14.90 -2.65
N GLY A 31 -0.83 14.54 -3.05
CA GLY A 31 -1.56 15.16 -4.16
C GLY A 31 -1.75 16.67 -3.97
N LEU A 32 -2.08 17.12 -2.75
CA LEU A 32 -2.15 18.53 -2.39
C LEU A 32 -0.78 19.24 -2.46
N THR A 33 0.30 18.53 -2.11
CA THR A 33 1.68 19.04 -2.22
C THR A 33 2.08 19.19 -3.69
N LEU A 34 1.79 18.20 -4.54
CA LEU A 34 1.95 18.30 -6.00
C LEU A 34 1.13 19.46 -6.58
N ALA A 35 -0.08 19.70 -6.07
CA ALA A 35 -0.91 20.82 -6.53
C ALA A 35 -0.33 22.21 -6.18
N ARG A 36 0.71 22.29 -5.34
CA ARG A 36 1.45 23.54 -5.07
C ARG A 36 2.62 23.77 -6.02
N THR A 37 2.91 22.81 -6.91
CA THR A 37 3.97 22.91 -7.93
C THR A 37 3.45 23.59 -9.22
N ALA A 38 4.13 23.40 -10.35
CA ALA A 38 3.62 23.82 -11.65
C ALA A 38 2.35 23.04 -12.08
N LEU A 39 2.21 21.77 -11.66
CA LEU A 39 1.09 20.91 -12.07
C LEU A 39 -0.28 21.47 -11.65
N GLY A 40 -0.42 21.89 -10.39
CA GLY A 40 -1.66 22.51 -9.89
C GLY A 40 -1.95 23.90 -10.43
N ARG A 41 -1.04 24.48 -11.23
CA ARG A 41 -1.19 25.79 -11.87
C ARG A 41 -1.28 25.72 -13.39
N ALA A 42 -1.11 24.54 -13.98
CA ALA A 42 -1.12 24.37 -15.43
C ALA A 42 -2.48 24.73 -16.06
N GLY A 43 -3.57 24.62 -15.30
CA GLY A 43 -4.90 24.99 -15.76
C GLY A 43 -5.94 24.94 -14.67
N ARG A 44 -7.18 25.31 -15.01
CA ARG A 44 -8.31 25.18 -14.08
C ARG A 44 -8.58 23.70 -13.81
N GLY A 45 -8.97 23.37 -12.58
CA GLY A 45 -9.31 22.00 -12.19
C GLY A 45 -8.13 21.06 -11.95
N THR A 46 -6.89 21.44 -12.28
CA THR A 46 -5.73 20.52 -12.12
C THR A 46 -5.46 20.16 -10.66
N THR A 47 -5.70 21.06 -9.69
CA THR A 47 -5.65 20.72 -8.26
C THR A 47 -6.67 19.64 -7.89
N ALA A 48 -7.92 19.77 -8.35
CA ALA A 48 -8.96 18.78 -8.07
C ALA A 48 -8.62 17.43 -8.74
N ALA A 49 -8.14 17.48 -9.98
CA ALA A 49 -7.66 16.32 -10.70
C ALA A 49 -6.53 15.59 -9.97
N LEU A 50 -5.53 16.31 -9.44
CA LEU A 50 -4.43 15.72 -8.66
C LEU A 50 -4.92 15.04 -7.38
N VAL A 51 -5.80 15.68 -6.62
CA VAL A 51 -6.30 15.14 -5.34
C VAL A 51 -7.21 13.93 -5.55
N VAL A 52 -8.07 13.95 -6.57
CA VAL A 52 -8.92 12.80 -6.89
C VAL A 52 -8.07 11.67 -7.46
N ALA A 53 -7.18 11.97 -8.42
CA ALA A 53 -6.35 10.96 -9.05
C ALA A 53 -5.35 10.30 -8.10
N SER A 54 -4.83 11.03 -7.09
CA SER A 54 -3.91 10.46 -6.11
C SER A 54 -4.55 9.38 -5.23
N ASN A 55 -5.88 9.28 -5.20
CA ASN A 55 -6.62 8.26 -4.43
C ASN A 55 -7.40 7.29 -5.35
N ALA A 56 -7.43 7.56 -6.65
CA ALA A 56 -8.24 6.77 -7.59
C ALA A 56 -7.86 5.28 -7.63
N PRO A 57 -6.58 4.87 -7.53
CA PRO A 57 -6.23 3.44 -7.55
C PRO A 57 -6.83 2.63 -6.39
N ASP A 58 -7.04 3.25 -5.23
CA ASP A 58 -7.62 2.62 -4.03
C ASP A 58 -9.14 2.41 -4.13
N VAL A 59 -9.76 2.74 -5.28
CA VAL A 59 -11.14 2.32 -5.58
C VAL A 59 -11.28 0.79 -5.61
N ASP A 60 -10.16 0.05 -5.71
CA ASP A 60 -10.13 -1.41 -5.58
C ASP A 60 -10.67 -1.94 -4.24
N ILE A 61 -10.84 -1.07 -3.22
CA ILE A 61 -11.55 -1.38 -1.99
C ILE A 61 -12.98 -1.87 -2.26
N VAL A 62 -13.59 -1.51 -3.39
CA VAL A 62 -14.89 -2.05 -3.84
C VAL A 62 -14.87 -3.57 -3.97
N ALA A 63 -13.71 -4.19 -4.23
CA ALA A 63 -13.56 -5.65 -4.25
C ALA A 63 -13.90 -6.31 -2.91
N THR A 64 -13.88 -5.56 -1.79
CA THR A 64 -14.33 -6.04 -0.47
C THR A 64 -15.82 -6.39 -0.44
N ALA A 65 -16.64 -5.80 -1.31
CA ALA A 65 -18.07 -6.11 -1.41
C ALA A 65 -18.33 -7.57 -1.81
N SER A 66 -17.37 -8.20 -2.50
CA SER A 66 -17.37 -9.63 -2.84
C SER A 66 -16.63 -10.49 -1.80
N GLY A 67 -16.34 -9.95 -0.62
CA GLY A 67 -15.67 -10.62 0.48
C GLY A 67 -14.16 -10.37 0.54
N ALA A 68 -13.59 -10.69 1.70
CA ALA A 68 -12.18 -10.42 2.04
C ALA A 68 -11.17 -11.15 1.13
N LEU A 69 -11.53 -12.35 0.65
CA LEU A 69 -10.71 -13.11 -0.29
C LEU A 69 -10.66 -12.46 -1.67
N SER A 70 -11.76 -11.85 -2.11
CA SER A 70 -11.82 -11.10 -3.37
C SER A 70 -10.96 -9.85 -3.30
N TYR A 71 -11.03 -9.13 -2.17
CA TYR A 71 -10.12 -8.00 -1.92
C TYR A 71 -8.66 -8.43 -2.02
N LEU A 72 -8.23 -9.48 -1.32
CA LEU A 72 -6.84 -9.95 -1.39
C LEU A 72 -6.40 -10.35 -2.81
N ARG A 73 -7.32 -10.87 -3.62
CA ARG A 73 -7.06 -11.26 -5.01
C ARG A 73 -6.89 -10.06 -5.94
N TRP A 74 -7.69 -9.02 -5.80
CA TRP A 74 -7.77 -7.91 -6.76
C TRP A 74 -7.04 -6.64 -6.31
N HIS A 75 -6.80 -6.49 -5.01
CA HIS A 75 -6.17 -5.32 -4.42
C HIS A 75 -4.75 -5.11 -4.98
N ARG A 76 -4.42 -3.84 -5.23
CA ARG A 76 -3.21 -3.37 -5.89
C ARG A 76 -2.92 -4.05 -7.23
N GLY A 77 -3.98 -4.51 -7.89
CA GLY A 77 -3.97 -5.22 -9.16
C GLY A 77 -4.25 -4.27 -10.33
N PRO A 78 -5.33 -4.49 -11.12
CA PRO A 78 -5.55 -3.74 -12.36
C PRO A 78 -5.64 -2.22 -12.20
N THR A 79 -6.15 -1.72 -11.06
CA THR A 79 -6.23 -0.30 -10.72
C THR A 79 -4.86 0.37 -10.59
N HIS A 80 -3.84 -0.40 -10.22
CA HIS A 80 -2.46 0.05 -10.07
C HIS A 80 -1.58 -0.31 -11.28
N GLY A 81 -2.15 -0.96 -12.29
CA GLY A 81 -1.47 -1.33 -13.53
C GLY A 81 -1.65 -0.34 -14.68
N PRO A 82 -1.15 -0.64 -15.90
CA PRO A 82 -1.16 0.30 -17.02
C PRO A 82 -2.59 0.64 -17.50
N ILE A 83 -3.52 -0.31 -17.40
CA ILE A 83 -4.93 -0.09 -17.72
C ILE A 83 -5.57 0.82 -16.66
N GLY A 84 -5.29 0.60 -15.37
CA GLY A 84 -5.74 1.47 -14.29
C GLY A 84 -5.23 2.90 -14.45
N LEU A 85 -3.95 3.08 -14.78
CA LEU A 85 -3.34 4.38 -15.05
C LEU A 85 -4.12 5.19 -16.09
N ILE A 86 -4.41 4.57 -17.24
CA ILE A 86 -5.14 5.24 -18.32
C ILE A 86 -6.61 5.41 -17.95
N GLY A 87 -7.28 4.34 -17.52
CA GLY A 87 -8.71 4.33 -17.24
C GLY A 87 -9.11 5.26 -16.10
N LEU A 88 -8.43 5.18 -14.95
CA LEU A 88 -8.70 6.04 -13.79
C LEU A 88 -8.28 7.49 -14.06
N GLY A 89 -7.23 7.69 -14.86
CA GLY A 89 -6.81 9.02 -15.32
C GLY A 89 -7.91 9.70 -16.14
N LEU A 90 -8.43 9.02 -17.16
CA LEU A 90 -9.52 9.51 -18.00
C LEU A 90 -10.84 9.67 -17.22
N ALA A 91 -11.17 8.73 -16.34
CA ALA A 91 -12.36 8.82 -15.49
C ALA A 91 -12.31 10.05 -14.57
N THR A 92 -11.16 10.27 -13.93
CA THR A 92 -10.94 11.44 -13.06
C THR A 92 -11.02 12.74 -13.86
N ALA A 93 -10.37 12.81 -15.02
CA ALA A 93 -10.43 13.97 -15.90
C ALA A 93 -11.86 14.29 -16.34
N SER A 94 -12.64 13.26 -16.69
CA SER A 94 -14.06 13.38 -17.07
C SER A 94 -14.90 13.92 -15.91
N LEU A 95 -14.74 13.36 -14.71
CA LEU A 95 -15.41 13.82 -13.50
C LEU A 95 -15.13 15.30 -13.21
N VAL A 96 -13.86 15.70 -13.25
CA VAL A 96 -13.45 17.08 -12.98
C VAL A 96 -13.95 18.02 -14.09
N TRP A 97 -13.83 17.62 -15.35
CA TRP A 97 -14.27 18.43 -16.48
C TRP A 97 -15.79 18.69 -16.43
N LEU A 98 -16.60 17.63 -16.24
CA LEU A 98 -18.06 17.72 -16.10
C LEU A 98 -18.47 18.55 -14.88
N TRP A 99 -17.77 18.40 -13.76
CA TRP A 99 -18.01 19.22 -12.56
C TRP A 99 -17.84 20.72 -12.85
N TYR A 100 -16.76 21.09 -13.54
CA TYR A 100 -16.47 22.48 -13.87
C TYR A 100 -17.43 23.04 -14.94
N ASP A 101 -17.79 22.25 -15.96
CA ASP A 101 -18.76 22.64 -16.98
C ASP A 101 -20.16 22.82 -16.37
N GLY A 102 -20.65 21.85 -15.61
CA GLY A 102 -21.93 21.93 -14.91
C GLY A 102 -22.00 23.11 -13.93
N SER A 103 -20.92 23.35 -13.17
CA SER A 103 -20.80 24.50 -12.26
C SER A 103 -20.85 25.84 -13.00
N ALA A 104 -20.27 25.92 -14.21
CA ALA A 104 -20.33 27.12 -15.04
C ALA A 104 -21.75 27.36 -15.56
N ARG A 105 -22.42 26.33 -16.09
CA ARG A 105 -23.81 26.40 -16.58
C ARG A 105 -24.78 26.85 -15.49
N LEU A 106 -24.64 26.32 -14.27
CA LEU A 106 -25.49 26.68 -13.14
C LEU A 106 -25.29 28.14 -12.70
N LYS A 107 -24.04 28.64 -12.69
CA LYS A 107 -23.75 30.04 -12.40
C LYS A 107 -24.36 30.97 -13.44
N SER A 108 -24.24 30.66 -14.73
CA SER A 108 -24.84 31.45 -15.81
C SER A 108 -26.36 31.51 -15.70
N ARG A 109 -27.04 30.40 -15.39
CA ARG A 109 -28.49 30.38 -15.14
C ARG A 109 -28.90 31.25 -13.95
N ARG A 110 -28.16 31.18 -12.83
CA ARG A 110 -28.42 32.02 -11.65
C ARG A 110 -28.21 33.50 -11.92
N LEU A 111 -27.17 33.84 -12.68
CA LEU A 111 -26.91 35.21 -13.13
C LEU A 111 -28.07 35.72 -13.99
N GLN A 112 -28.49 34.96 -15.01
CA GLN A 112 -29.63 35.33 -15.87
C GLN A 112 -30.95 35.49 -15.09
N ALA A 113 -31.24 34.59 -14.15
CA ALA A 113 -32.42 34.71 -13.28
C ALA A 113 -32.36 35.96 -12.40
N ARG A 114 -31.18 36.31 -11.87
CA ARG A 114 -30.98 37.52 -11.08
C ARG A 114 -31.14 38.78 -11.95
N THR A 115 -30.58 38.82 -13.15
CA THR A 115 -30.72 39.95 -14.06
C THR A 115 -32.18 40.15 -14.49
N ARG A 116 -32.92 39.07 -14.76
CA ARG A 116 -34.37 39.14 -15.02
C ARG A 116 -35.14 39.72 -13.84
N SER A 117 -34.90 39.23 -12.62
CA SER A 117 -35.59 39.75 -11.42
C SER A 117 -35.26 41.23 -11.10
N VAL A 118 -34.07 41.70 -11.49
CA VAL A 118 -33.67 43.11 -11.33
C VAL A 118 -34.35 43.96 -12.40
N SER A 119 -34.36 43.50 -13.66
CA SER A 119 -35.05 44.18 -14.77
C SER A 119 -36.55 44.33 -14.50
N GLU A 120 -37.20 43.30 -13.97
CA GLU A 120 -38.62 43.30 -13.59
C GLU A 120 -38.93 44.25 -12.42
N LYS A 121 -37.97 44.46 -11.50
CA LYS A 121 -38.09 45.47 -10.44
C LYS A 121 -37.82 46.91 -10.90
N GLN A 122 -37.19 47.10 -12.06
CA GLN A 122 -36.71 48.40 -12.53
C GLN A 122 -37.62 49.02 -13.60
N GLU A 123 -38.70 48.33 -13.97
CA GLU A 123 -39.73 48.77 -14.94
C GLU A 123 -40.63 49.92 -14.42
N HIS A 124 -40.33 50.53 -13.27
CA HIS A 124 -41.03 51.70 -12.71
C HIS A 124 -40.17 52.98 -12.59
N ALA A 125 -39.01 53.06 -13.25
CA ALA A 125 -38.22 54.30 -13.28
C ALA A 125 -37.55 54.56 -14.65
N PRO A 126 -37.53 55.81 -15.16
CA PRO A 126 -36.98 56.11 -16.49
C PRO A 126 -35.45 56.03 -16.51
N SER A 127 -34.92 55.42 -17.58
CA SER A 127 -33.51 55.04 -17.72
C SER A 127 -32.56 56.21 -17.99
N LYS A 128 -31.44 56.26 -17.26
CA LYS A 128 -30.23 57.00 -17.66
C LYS A 128 -29.07 56.03 -17.86
N HIS A 129 -28.35 56.26 -18.96
CA HIS A 129 -27.21 55.55 -19.52
C HIS A 129 -26.46 54.58 -18.58
N GLY A 130 -26.46 53.29 -18.94
CA GLY A 130 -25.55 52.29 -18.39
C GLY A 130 -24.23 52.26 -19.16
N PRO A 131 -23.08 52.08 -18.50
CA PRO A 131 -21.77 51.99 -19.15
C PRO A 131 -21.63 50.69 -19.96
N PRO A 132 -20.67 50.62 -20.90
CA PRO A 132 -20.51 49.46 -21.78
C PRO A 132 -20.20 48.19 -20.98
N ASP A 133 -20.75 47.08 -21.47
CA ASP A 133 -20.54 45.71 -21.00
C ASP A 133 -19.07 45.51 -20.61
N ARG A 134 -18.83 45.41 -19.29
CA ARG A 134 -17.57 44.83 -18.82
C ARG A 134 -17.63 43.37 -19.16
N ASP A 135 -16.84 42.97 -20.15
CA ASP A 135 -16.44 41.60 -20.44
C ASP A 135 -16.50 40.77 -19.16
N VAL A 136 -17.56 39.98 -19.03
CA VAL A 136 -17.66 38.93 -18.01
C VAL A 136 -16.63 37.91 -18.47
N GLY A 137 -15.38 38.15 -18.06
CA GLY A 137 -14.19 37.52 -18.63
C GLY A 137 -14.45 36.05 -18.89
N SER A 138 -14.40 35.69 -20.17
CA SER A 138 -14.52 34.32 -20.65
C SER A 138 -13.53 33.48 -19.85
N ARG A 139 -14.02 32.83 -18.79
CA ARG A 139 -13.23 31.93 -17.98
C ARG A 139 -13.16 30.66 -18.80
N SER A 140 -12.13 30.57 -19.63
CA SER A 140 -11.85 29.41 -20.49
C SER A 140 -12.04 28.11 -19.70
N GLN A 141 -12.80 27.19 -20.29
CA GLN A 141 -13.06 25.89 -19.69
C GLN A 141 -11.74 25.14 -19.45
N PRO A 142 -11.66 24.25 -18.43
CA PRO A 142 -10.48 23.44 -18.25
C PRO A 142 -10.27 22.54 -19.47
N SER A 143 -9.04 22.49 -19.99
CA SER A 143 -8.69 21.60 -21.09
C SER A 143 -8.77 20.14 -20.62
N PHE A 144 -9.59 19.32 -21.29
CA PHE A 144 -9.74 17.90 -20.97
C PHE A 144 -8.43 17.13 -21.10
N SER A 145 -7.65 17.40 -22.16
CA SER A 145 -6.37 16.72 -22.38
C SER A 145 -5.37 17.03 -21.27
N LEU A 146 -5.33 18.28 -20.80
CA LEU A 146 -4.50 18.66 -19.65
C LEU A 146 -4.96 17.95 -18.37
N LEU A 147 -6.27 17.90 -18.11
CA LEU A 147 -6.80 17.17 -16.95
C LEU A 147 -6.46 15.68 -17.03
N ALA A 148 -6.56 15.06 -18.20
CA ALA A 148 -6.19 13.66 -18.42
C ALA A 148 -4.72 13.41 -18.09
N VAL A 149 -3.81 14.22 -18.63
CA VAL A 149 -2.37 14.08 -18.34
C VAL A 149 -2.06 14.28 -16.86
N VAL A 150 -2.63 15.32 -16.24
CA VAL A 150 -2.41 15.60 -14.81
C VAL A 150 -2.99 14.50 -13.92
N SER A 151 -4.15 13.95 -14.27
CA SER A 151 -4.75 12.81 -13.57
C SER A 151 -3.92 11.54 -13.73
N MET A 152 -3.39 11.25 -14.92
CA MET A 152 -2.47 10.13 -15.12
C MET A 152 -1.20 10.30 -14.28
N ILE A 153 -0.64 11.51 -14.16
CA ILE A 153 0.48 11.79 -13.24
C ILE A 153 0.08 11.50 -11.79
N GLY A 154 -1.11 11.92 -11.36
CA GLY A 154 -1.61 11.64 -10.01
C GLY A 154 -1.72 10.14 -9.71
N VAL A 155 -2.29 9.37 -10.63
CA VAL A 155 -2.38 7.90 -10.52
C VAL A 155 -0.99 7.25 -10.53
N LEU A 156 -0.11 7.67 -11.44
CA LEU A 156 1.25 7.13 -11.51
C LEU A 156 2.00 7.37 -10.20
N MET A 157 1.92 8.58 -9.64
CA MET A 157 2.61 8.88 -8.40
C MET A 157 2.05 8.11 -7.21
N HIS A 158 0.74 7.82 -7.18
CA HIS A 158 0.16 6.91 -6.19
C HIS A 158 0.83 5.52 -6.28
N VAL A 159 0.88 4.93 -7.48
CA VAL A 159 1.50 3.61 -7.69
C VAL A 159 2.99 3.60 -7.33
N LEU A 160 3.72 4.68 -7.65
CA LEU A 160 5.13 4.83 -7.30
C LEU A 160 5.38 5.02 -5.80
N MET A 161 4.42 5.54 -5.04
CA MET A 161 4.50 5.60 -3.58
C MET A 161 4.24 4.25 -2.93
N ASP A 162 3.42 3.42 -3.57
CA ASP A 162 3.08 2.08 -3.08
C ASP A 162 4.18 1.05 -3.34
N LEU A 163 4.88 1.13 -4.48
CA LEU A 163 5.91 0.17 -4.88
C LEU A 163 7.05 -0.02 -3.85
N PRO A 164 7.53 1.01 -3.15
CA PRO A 164 8.57 0.84 -2.14
C PRO A 164 8.08 0.23 -0.83
N THR A 165 6.77 0.03 -0.66
CA THR A 165 6.22 -0.54 0.58
C THR A 165 6.43 -2.04 0.67
N SER A 166 6.58 -2.58 1.88
CA SER A 166 6.68 -4.03 2.10
C SER A 166 5.37 -4.81 1.87
N TYR A 167 4.26 -4.10 1.64
CA TYR A 167 2.99 -4.69 1.23
C TYR A 167 3.09 -5.26 -0.20
N GLY A 168 3.70 -4.49 -1.10
CA GLY A 168 3.84 -4.80 -2.52
C GLY A 168 2.73 -4.24 -3.40
N THR A 169 3.00 -4.21 -4.70
CA THR A 169 2.09 -3.68 -5.74
C THR A 169 2.22 -4.52 -7.01
N ARG A 170 1.18 -4.58 -7.85
CA ARG A 170 1.22 -5.28 -9.14
C ARG A 170 1.18 -4.29 -10.31
N PRO A 171 2.26 -3.51 -10.54
CA PRO A 171 2.28 -2.43 -11.54
C PRO A 171 2.11 -2.91 -12.99
N LEU A 172 2.19 -4.23 -13.24
CA LEU A 172 2.07 -4.84 -14.56
C LEU A 172 0.72 -5.54 -14.78
N SER A 173 -0.20 -5.48 -13.81
CA SER A 173 -1.53 -6.08 -13.92
C SER A 173 -2.37 -5.39 -15.02
N PRO A 174 -3.23 -6.12 -15.77
CA PRO A 174 -3.54 -7.56 -15.67
C PRO A 174 -2.62 -8.46 -16.53
N PHE A 175 -1.57 -7.90 -17.15
CA PHE A 175 -0.66 -8.66 -18.01
C PHE A 175 0.28 -9.56 -17.21
N ASP A 176 0.71 -9.07 -16.04
CA ASP A 176 1.42 -9.86 -15.03
C ASP A 176 0.77 -9.65 -13.64
N TRP A 177 0.49 -10.76 -12.95
CA TRP A 177 -0.14 -10.81 -11.62
C TRP A 177 0.86 -10.98 -10.47
N HIS A 178 2.16 -10.98 -10.76
CA HIS A 178 3.18 -10.96 -9.71
C HIS A 178 3.14 -9.65 -8.91
N TRP A 179 3.40 -9.77 -7.63
CA TRP A 179 3.66 -8.67 -6.72
C TRP A 179 5.10 -8.23 -6.81
N TYR A 180 5.32 -6.93 -6.64
CA TYR A 180 6.62 -6.29 -6.64
C TYR A 180 6.75 -5.39 -5.41
N ALA A 181 7.93 -5.38 -4.78
CA ALA A 181 8.24 -4.50 -3.66
C ALA A 181 9.74 -4.21 -3.59
N THR A 182 10.13 -3.09 -2.98
CA THR A 182 11.54 -2.86 -2.58
C THR A 182 11.77 -2.97 -1.08
N ASP A 183 10.70 -3.07 -0.28
CA ASP A 183 10.70 -3.09 1.19
C ASP A 183 11.35 -1.85 1.85
N TRP A 184 11.46 -0.71 1.17
CA TRP A 184 12.09 0.47 1.77
C TRP A 184 11.18 1.17 2.78
N MET A 185 9.88 1.22 2.50
CA MET A 185 8.92 2.02 3.25
C MET A 185 7.95 1.15 4.04
N PRO A 186 7.59 1.52 5.28
CA PRO A 186 6.39 0.97 5.90
C PRO A 186 5.16 1.44 5.12
N VAL A 187 4.04 0.74 5.27
CA VAL A 187 2.76 1.12 4.63
C VAL A 187 2.35 2.54 5.06
N VAL A 188 2.53 2.86 6.36
CA VAL A 188 2.34 4.20 6.92
C VAL A 188 3.68 4.74 7.41
N ASP A 189 4.18 5.83 6.83
CA ASP A 189 5.39 6.52 7.31
C ASP A 189 5.02 7.82 8.05
N ILE A 190 5.20 7.82 9.37
CA ILE A 190 4.85 8.94 10.24
C ILE A 190 5.68 10.21 9.94
N TYR A 191 6.95 10.05 9.55
CA TYR A 191 7.82 11.18 9.23
C TYR A 191 7.40 11.85 7.93
N LEU A 192 7.03 11.04 6.93
CA LEU A 192 6.49 11.54 5.67
C LEU A 192 5.15 12.26 5.90
N LEU A 193 4.24 11.67 6.69
CA LEU A 193 2.97 12.28 7.06
C LEU A 193 3.16 13.65 7.74
N ILE A 194 4.05 13.73 8.72
CA ILE A 194 4.37 14.98 9.43
C ILE A 194 4.94 16.01 8.46
N ALA A 195 5.90 15.63 7.60
CA ALA A 195 6.50 16.55 6.64
C ALA A 195 5.47 17.11 5.66
N LEU A 196 4.62 16.24 5.08
CA LEU A 196 3.53 16.62 4.19
C LEU A 196 2.53 17.56 4.88
N ALA A 197 2.06 17.20 6.08
CA ALA A 197 1.10 18.01 6.83
C ALA A 197 1.68 19.38 7.22
N ALA A 198 2.92 19.41 7.73
CA ALA A 198 3.60 20.63 8.15
C ALA A 198 3.86 21.57 6.97
N GLY A 199 4.34 21.07 5.83
CA GLY A 199 4.53 21.90 4.64
C GLY A 199 3.20 22.44 4.09
N LEU A 200 2.11 21.67 4.22
CA LEU A 200 0.78 22.17 3.89
C LEU A 200 0.32 23.28 4.85
N ALA A 201 0.55 23.13 6.15
CA ALA A 201 0.17 24.12 7.17
C ALA A 201 0.99 25.42 7.09
N MET A 202 2.32 25.33 6.97
CA MET A 202 3.22 26.49 6.90
C MET A 202 3.08 27.26 5.59
N GLY A 203 2.74 26.57 4.49
CA GLY A 203 2.44 27.20 3.20
C GLY A 203 1.04 27.80 3.12
N ARG A 204 0.45 28.36 4.18
CA ARG A 204 -0.89 29.00 4.09
C ARG A 204 -0.84 30.49 3.75
N THR A 205 0.35 31.09 3.73
CA THR A 205 0.53 32.55 3.66
C THR A 205 0.50 33.09 2.23
N THR A 206 1.59 32.95 1.47
CA THR A 206 1.72 33.51 0.12
C THR A 206 1.94 32.42 -0.95
N PRO A 207 1.63 32.69 -2.23
CA PRO A 207 1.91 31.75 -3.31
C PRO A 207 3.40 31.38 -3.44
N GLY A 208 4.31 32.29 -3.09
CA GLY A 208 5.76 32.03 -3.07
C GLY A 208 6.13 31.03 -1.97
N VAL A 209 5.70 31.31 -0.73
CA VAL A 209 5.95 30.41 0.42
C VAL A 209 5.34 29.04 0.18
N ARG A 210 4.13 28.96 -0.41
CA ARG A 210 3.49 27.69 -0.80
C ARG A 210 4.37 26.80 -1.65
N ARG A 211 5.03 27.38 -2.66
CA ARG A 211 5.90 26.66 -3.60
C ARG A 211 7.18 26.23 -2.94
N HIS A 212 7.78 27.14 -2.16
CA HIS A 212 9.03 26.85 -1.45
C HIS A 212 8.84 25.72 -0.43
N MET A 213 7.75 25.75 0.34
CA MET A 213 7.40 24.67 1.27
C MET A 213 7.13 23.35 0.55
N ALA A 214 6.43 23.37 -0.59
CA ALA A 214 6.21 22.15 -1.38
C ALA A 214 7.53 21.56 -1.89
N LEU A 215 8.45 22.40 -2.38
CA LEU A 215 9.79 21.96 -2.80
C LEU A 215 10.57 21.34 -1.63
N ILE A 216 10.61 22.02 -0.47
CA ILE A 216 11.26 21.50 0.74
C ILE A 216 10.69 20.13 1.10
N VAL A 217 9.37 19.97 1.13
CA VAL A 217 8.74 18.69 1.46
C VAL A 217 9.08 17.59 0.44
N LEU A 218 9.09 17.90 -0.86
CA LEU A 218 9.49 16.94 -1.89
C LEU A 218 10.96 16.52 -1.74
N ILE A 219 11.85 17.45 -1.39
CA ILE A 219 13.26 17.16 -1.08
C ILE A 219 13.37 16.27 0.18
N LEU A 220 12.64 16.60 1.25
CA LEU A 220 12.62 15.80 2.48
C LEU A 220 12.06 14.40 2.23
N MET A 221 11.03 14.26 1.40
CA MET A 221 10.50 12.97 0.99
C MET A 221 11.55 12.16 0.22
N ALA A 222 12.21 12.76 -0.78
CA ALA A 222 13.28 12.10 -1.52
C ALA A 222 14.45 11.68 -0.62
N ALA A 223 14.85 12.54 0.33
CA ALA A 223 15.88 12.25 1.32
C ALA A 223 15.47 11.10 2.26
N ASN A 224 14.22 11.07 2.72
CA ASN A 224 13.69 9.98 3.54
C ASN A 224 13.72 8.64 2.78
N TYR A 225 13.31 8.63 1.50
CA TYR A 225 13.34 7.44 0.65
C TYR A 225 14.78 6.96 0.45
N GLY A 226 15.72 7.85 0.13
CA GLY A 226 17.13 7.51 -0.04
C GLY A 226 17.76 6.98 1.25
N MET A 227 17.49 7.62 2.39
CA MET A 227 17.97 7.18 3.69
C MET A 227 17.43 5.80 4.07
N ARG A 228 16.14 5.52 3.81
CA ARG A 228 15.57 4.18 4.03
C ARG A 228 16.11 3.13 3.06
N ALA A 229 16.37 3.48 1.79
CA ALA A 229 17.00 2.57 0.83
C ALA A 229 18.41 2.16 1.28
N VAL A 230 19.21 3.12 1.77
CA VAL A 230 20.54 2.85 2.34
C VAL A 230 20.43 2.02 3.61
N ALA A 231 19.52 2.37 4.53
CA ALA A 231 19.31 1.62 5.76
C ALA A 231 18.85 0.18 5.49
N HIS A 232 17.99 -0.04 4.48
CA HIS A 232 17.58 -1.37 4.04
C HIS A 232 18.76 -2.19 3.52
N HIS A 233 19.60 -1.59 2.67
CA HIS A 233 20.81 -2.24 2.16
C HIS A 233 21.75 -2.64 3.32
N GLU A 234 22.00 -1.74 4.27
CA GLU A 234 22.80 -2.01 5.46
C GLU A 234 22.18 -3.11 6.33
N ALA A 235 20.85 -3.13 6.50
CA ALA A 235 20.15 -4.17 7.25
C ALA A 235 20.36 -5.56 6.63
N LEU A 236 20.27 -5.67 5.31
CA LEU A 236 20.53 -6.93 4.59
C LEU A 236 22.00 -7.34 4.66
N ALA A 237 22.94 -6.39 4.56
CA ALA A 237 24.38 -6.65 4.65
C ALA A 237 24.79 -7.13 6.05
N LEU A 238 24.18 -6.58 7.11
CA LEU A 238 24.46 -6.93 8.50
C LEU A 238 23.65 -8.15 8.99
N ALA A 239 22.58 -8.54 8.29
CA ALA A 239 21.70 -9.63 8.69
C ALA A 239 22.42 -10.95 8.99
N PRO A 240 23.40 -11.44 8.21
CA PRO A 240 24.08 -12.69 8.53
C PRO A 240 24.73 -12.70 9.92
N ARG A 241 25.28 -11.56 10.34
CA ARG A 241 25.88 -11.40 11.67
C ARG A 241 24.85 -11.49 12.79
N LEU A 242 23.64 -10.98 12.55
CA LEU A 242 22.54 -11.05 13.50
C LEU A 242 22.11 -12.49 13.80
N PHE A 243 22.18 -13.40 12.82
CA PHE A 243 21.90 -14.83 13.00
C PHE A 243 23.12 -15.64 13.45
N GLY A 244 24.33 -15.15 13.17
CA GLY A 244 25.59 -15.75 13.59
C GLY A 244 25.72 -17.21 13.16
N PRO A 245 26.27 -18.10 14.01
CA PRO A 245 26.49 -19.51 13.65
C PRO A 245 25.20 -20.31 13.45
N THR A 246 24.04 -19.74 13.78
CA THR A 246 22.74 -20.41 13.58
C THR A 246 22.20 -20.27 12.16
N LEU A 247 22.79 -19.40 11.33
CA LEU A 247 22.41 -19.25 9.94
C LEU A 247 22.98 -20.41 9.09
N PRO A 248 22.13 -21.24 8.47
CA PRO A 248 22.62 -22.32 7.62
C PRO A 248 23.13 -21.83 6.27
N GLN A 249 23.85 -22.69 5.56
CA GLN A 249 24.22 -22.46 4.16
C GLN A 249 22.99 -22.34 3.26
N ARG A 250 23.14 -21.65 2.13
CA ARG A 250 22.05 -21.41 1.18
C ARG A 250 21.58 -22.70 0.50
N CYS A 251 20.28 -22.81 0.26
CA CYS A 251 19.70 -23.91 -0.50
C CYS A 251 20.14 -23.89 -1.98
N ALA A 252 20.34 -22.69 -2.56
CA ALA A 252 20.78 -22.48 -3.94
C ALA A 252 21.87 -21.39 -3.99
N PRO A 253 23.15 -21.73 -3.71
CA PRO A 253 24.23 -20.74 -3.57
C PRO A 253 24.56 -19.99 -4.87
N SER A 254 24.24 -20.55 -6.03
CA SER A 254 24.47 -19.95 -7.35
C SER A 254 23.46 -18.86 -7.73
N VAL A 255 22.35 -18.72 -6.99
CA VAL A 255 21.31 -17.72 -7.29
C VAL A 255 21.58 -16.43 -6.51
N PRO A 256 21.74 -15.27 -7.17
CA PRO A 256 21.86 -14.00 -6.49
C PRO A 256 20.61 -13.69 -5.65
N THR A 257 20.82 -13.42 -4.36
CA THR A 257 19.75 -13.10 -3.41
C THR A 257 19.47 -11.61 -3.32
N ALA A 258 20.44 -10.76 -3.65
CA ALA A 258 20.29 -9.32 -3.57
C ALA A 258 19.53 -8.82 -4.82
N ARG A 259 18.22 -8.58 -4.66
CA ARG A 259 17.41 -7.89 -5.64
C ARG A 259 17.00 -6.55 -5.07
N ILE A 260 17.08 -5.50 -5.89
CA ILE A 260 16.55 -4.18 -5.53
C ILE A 260 15.03 -4.23 -5.51
N ILE A 261 14.43 -5.00 -6.42
CA ILE A 261 12.98 -5.20 -6.53
C ILE A 261 12.71 -6.70 -6.40
N ASP A 262 11.98 -7.06 -5.35
CA ASP A 262 11.46 -8.39 -5.14
C ASP A 262 10.24 -8.67 -6.01
N ARG A 263 10.03 -9.96 -6.32
CA ARG A 263 8.91 -10.46 -7.13
C ARG A 263 8.37 -11.76 -6.55
N TRP A 264 7.04 -11.87 -6.37
CA TRP A 264 6.39 -13.11 -5.92
C TRP A 264 4.96 -13.27 -6.48
N PRO A 265 4.34 -14.46 -6.48
CA PRO A 265 4.87 -15.75 -6.00
C PRO A 265 6.10 -16.16 -6.81
N ARG A 266 7.14 -16.65 -6.15
CA ARG A 266 8.27 -17.26 -6.86
C ARG A 266 7.81 -18.64 -7.32
N SER A 267 8.20 -19.08 -8.51
CA SER A 267 8.00 -20.47 -8.94
C SER A 267 8.52 -21.36 -7.82
N ALA A 268 7.62 -21.95 -7.04
CA ALA A 268 8.04 -22.80 -5.94
C ALA A 268 8.78 -23.98 -6.56
N PRO A 269 10.02 -24.28 -6.16
CA PRO A 269 10.45 -25.66 -6.24
C PRO A 269 9.48 -26.47 -5.38
N PRO A 270 9.00 -27.64 -5.84
CA PRO A 270 8.31 -28.56 -4.96
C PRO A 270 9.30 -28.92 -3.85
N ALA A 271 8.98 -28.51 -2.63
CA ALA A 271 9.83 -28.63 -1.46
C ALA A 271 11.21 -27.96 -1.58
N TRP A 272 11.47 -26.95 -0.75
CA TRP A 272 12.84 -26.70 -0.29
C TRP A 272 13.27 -27.84 0.66
N THR A 273 13.09 -29.10 0.28
CA THR A 273 13.85 -30.20 0.84
C THR A 273 15.28 -29.95 0.40
N ALA A 274 16.16 -29.60 1.35
CA ALA A 274 17.58 -29.60 1.05
C ALA A 274 17.93 -30.97 0.43
N PRO A 275 18.80 -31.02 -0.59
CA PRO A 275 19.21 -32.28 -1.22
C PRO A 275 19.70 -33.35 -0.23
N SER A 276 20.09 -32.94 0.98
CA SER A 276 20.64 -33.76 2.06
C SER A 276 19.76 -33.89 3.31
N GLY A 277 18.53 -33.36 3.32
CA GLY A 277 17.67 -33.34 4.53
C GLY A 277 18.11 -32.38 5.64
N HIS A 278 19.23 -31.65 5.46
CA HIS A 278 19.69 -30.62 6.39
C HIS A 278 18.92 -29.29 6.24
N ARG A 279 18.88 -28.47 7.30
CA ARG A 279 18.32 -27.11 7.19
C ARG A 279 19.18 -26.25 6.26
N CYS A 280 18.56 -25.49 5.36
CA CYS A 280 19.26 -24.54 4.48
C CYS A 280 18.53 -23.19 4.44
N LEU A 281 19.26 -22.12 4.08
CA LEU A 281 18.74 -20.76 3.96
C LEU A 281 18.17 -20.53 2.56
N VAL A 282 16.90 -20.18 2.47
CA VAL A 282 16.22 -19.82 1.22
C VAL A 282 16.51 -18.36 0.90
N GLU A 283 16.17 -17.45 1.83
CA GLU A 283 16.39 -16.02 1.66
C GLU A 283 16.44 -15.28 3.00
N ILE A 284 16.93 -14.04 2.95
CA ILE A 284 16.81 -13.06 4.03
C ILE A 284 16.11 -11.83 3.46
N ALA A 285 15.17 -11.27 4.21
CA ALA A 285 14.52 -10.01 3.90
C ALA A 285 14.55 -9.07 5.11
N ALA A 286 14.53 -7.77 4.86
CA ALA A 286 14.47 -6.73 5.89
C ALA A 286 13.20 -5.90 5.68
N ILE A 287 12.28 -5.97 6.65
CA ILE A 287 10.99 -5.30 6.63
C ILE A 287 11.08 -4.03 7.48
N PRO A 288 10.66 -2.87 6.95
CA PRO A 288 10.78 -1.60 7.65
C PRO A 288 9.83 -1.54 8.84
N THR A 289 10.23 -0.84 9.89
CA THR A 289 9.32 -0.50 10.98
C THR A 289 8.70 0.89 10.80
N PHE A 290 7.57 1.12 11.47
CA PHE A 290 6.76 2.34 11.35
C PHE A 290 7.42 3.54 12.04
N LEU A 291 7.96 3.34 13.24
CA LEU A 291 8.41 4.42 14.13
C LEU A 291 9.88 4.80 13.98
N SER A 292 10.67 4.07 13.19
CA SER A 292 12.08 4.41 12.98
C SER A 292 12.55 3.99 11.59
N PRO A 293 13.30 4.84 10.89
CA PRO A 293 13.89 4.47 9.61
C PRO A 293 15.14 3.60 9.74
N PHE A 294 15.68 3.47 10.96
CA PHE A 294 16.89 2.71 11.25
C PHE A 294 16.61 1.36 11.93
N ARG A 295 15.37 1.11 12.37
CA ARG A 295 14.96 -0.18 12.90
C ARG A 295 14.33 -1.03 11.81
N TRP A 296 14.78 -2.27 11.73
CA TRP A 296 14.40 -3.21 10.68
C TRP A 296 14.09 -4.55 11.30
N ARG A 297 13.01 -5.17 10.84
CA ARG A 297 12.70 -6.55 11.14
C ARG A 297 13.32 -7.43 10.09
N VAL A 298 14.25 -8.28 10.48
CA VAL A 298 14.91 -9.20 9.56
C VAL A 298 14.29 -10.59 9.68
N LEU A 299 13.86 -11.11 8.53
CA LEU A 299 13.31 -12.44 8.39
C LEU A 299 14.32 -13.31 7.64
N ALA A 300 14.75 -14.40 8.25
CA ALA A 300 15.46 -15.47 7.56
C ALA A 300 14.47 -16.60 7.27
N GLN A 301 14.22 -16.86 5.98
CA GLN A 301 13.47 -18.02 5.54
C GLN A 301 14.42 -19.20 5.38
N MET A 302 14.19 -20.26 6.15
CA MET A 302 14.90 -21.52 6.05
C MET A 302 13.99 -22.57 5.40
N SER A 303 14.55 -23.70 5.00
CA SER A 303 13.82 -24.84 4.43
C SER A 303 12.68 -25.38 5.32
N ASN A 304 12.76 -25.18 6.63
CA ASN A 304 11.83 -25.76 7.60
C ASN A 304 11.18 -24.77 8.58
N ALA A 305 11.58 -23.49 8.53
CA ALA A 305 11.13 -22.47 9.48
C ALA A 305 11.44 -21.07 8.97
N TYR A 306 10.82 -20.09 9.60
CA TYR A 306 11.25 -18.70 9.56
C TYR A 306 11.82 -18.30 10.91
N GLU A 307 12.88 -17.50 10.90
CA GLU A 307 13.38 -16.83 12.09
C GLU A 307 13.31 -15.32 11.90
N ILE A 308 12.69 -14.65 12.87
CA ILE A 308 12.52 -13.21 12.90
C ILE A 308 13.37 -12.63 14.02
N ARG A 309 14.11 -11.57 13.69
CA ARG A 309 14.91 -10.79 14.63
C ARG A 309 14.81 -9.31 14.27
N ASP A 310 14.72 -8.45 15.27
CA ASP A 310 14.74 -7.00 15.06
C ASP A 310 16.16 -6.46 15.24
N MET A 311 16.56 -5.51 14.39
CA MET A 311 17.85 -4.82 14.46
C MET A 311 17.69 -3.31 14.36
N ASN A 312 18.70 -2.59 14.86
CA ASN A 312 18.90 -1.18 14.55
C ASN A 312 20.21 -1.08 13.77
N VAL A 313 20.18 -0.58 12.54
CA VAL A 313 21.39 -0.51 11.67
C VAL A 313 22.46 0.47 12.19
N LEU A 314 22.08 1.31 13.15
CA LEU A 314 22.98 2.22 13.87
C LEU A 314 23.61 1.58 15.11
N ASP A 315 23.28 0.34 15.46
CA ASP A 315 23.94 -0.36 16.59
C ASP A 315 25.41 -0.67 16.23
N PRO A 316 26.40 -0.03 16.89
CA PRO A 316 27.81 -0.23 16.57
C PRO A 316 28.26 -1.68 16.80
N ARG A 317 27.58 -2.44 17.66
CA ARG A 317 27.89 -3.86 17.93
C ARG A 317 27.65 -4.75 16.72
N LEU A 318 26.75 -4.37 15.81
CA LEU A 318 26.53 -5.09 14.55
C LEU A 318 27.71 -4.91 13.58
N ARG A 319 28.51 -3.85 13.76
CA ARG A 319 29.67 -3.53 12.92
C ARG A 319 30.98 -4.01 13.54
N ASP A 320 31.08 -4.08 14.85
CA ASP A 320 32.25 -4.59 15.57
C ASP A 320 32.39 -6.12 15.48
N PRO A 321 33.38 -6.69 14.75
CA PRO A 321 33.57 -8.13 14.60
C PRO A 321 33.74 -8.90 15.92
N ALA A 322 34.20 -8.23 16.99
CA ALA A 322 34.42 -8.84 18.31
C ALA A 322 33.12 -8.96 19.13
N SER A 323 32.07 -8.22 18.76
CA SER A 323 30.79 -8.21 19.49
C SER A 323 29.92 -9.43 19.14
N ASP A 324 29.46 -10.16 20.17
CA ASP A 324 28.44 -11.19 20.02
C ASP A 324 27.03 -10.60 20.09
N VAL A 325 26.37 -10.54 18.93
CA VAL A 325 25.00 -10.01 18.75
C VAL A 325 23.96 -11.12 18.58
N SER A 326 24.36 -12.39 18.64
CA SER A 326 23.56 -13.55 18.25
C SER A 326 22.47 -13.94 19.27
N TRP A 327 22.55 -13.42 20.51
CA TRP A 327 21.64 -13.72 21.63
C TRP A 327 20.41 -12.81 21.75
N ARG A 328 20.20 -11.88 20.81
CA ARG A 328 18.97 -11.06 20.80
C ARG A 328 17.72 -11.92 20.62
N VAL A 329 16.58 -11.42 21.11
CA VAL A 329 15.27 -12.10 21.05
C VAL A 329 15.01 -12.67 19.66
N ARG A 330 14.80 -13.99 19.61
CA ARG A 330 14.50 -14.74 18.39
C ARG A 330 13.06 -15.20 18.45
N VAL A 331 12.29 -14.92 17.40
CA VAL A 331 10.98 -15.55 17.21
C VAL A 331 11.11 -16.54 16.05
N ARG A 332 10.82 -17.81 16.31
CA ARG A 332 10.87 -18.86 15.30
C ARG A 332 9.46 -19.33 14.97
N TYR A 333 9.13 -19.34 13.69
CA TYR A 333 7.89 -19.90 13.17
C TYR A 333 8.21 -21.18 12.40
N PRO A 334 7.72 -22.36 12.83
CA PRO A 334 7.81 -23.57 12.02
C PRO A 334 7.18 -23.35 10.65
N ASN A 335 7.74 -23.97 9.63
CA ASN A 335 7.22 -23.94 8.27
C ASN A 335 7.43 -25.30 7.61
N LEU A 336 6.58 -26.26 7.99
CA LEU A 336 6.66 -27.63 7.51
C LEU A 336 5.50 -27.89 6.55
N TRP A 337 5.84 -28.24 5.31
CA TRP A 337 4.90 -28.56 4.25
C TRP A 337 4.62 -30.06 4.26
N THR A 338 3.60 -30.46 5.02
CA THR A 338 3.10 -31.85 5.01
C THR A 338 2.13 -32.06 3.85
N PRO A 339 1.79 -33.30 3.47
CA PRO A 339 0.78 -33.56 2.45
C PRO A 339 -0.59 -32.90 2.73
N ALA A 340 -0.93 -32.67 4.00
CA ALA A 340 -2.12 -31.91 4.37
C ALA A 340 -1.99 -30.42 4.06
N VAL A 341 -0.82 -29.82 4.31
CA VAL A 341 -0.51 -28.42 3.95
C VAL A 341 -0.50 -28.25 2.43
N GLU A 342 0.10 -29.18 1.70
CA GLU A 342 0.11 -29.16 0.22
C GLU A 342 -1.30 -29.26 -0.36
N ARG A 343 -2.13 -30.18 0.15
CA ARG A 343 -3.55 -30.25 -0.25
C ARG A 343 -4.30 -28.98 0.06
N ALA A 344 -4.14 -28.44 1.27
CA ALA A 344 -4.76 -27.18 1.65
C ALA A 344 -4.30 -26.01 0.75
N ALA A 345 -3.05 -26.02 0.28
CA ALA A 345 -2.51 -24.99 -0.61
C ALA A 345 -3.19 -25.00 -2.00
N THR A 346 -3.76 -26.14 -2.42
CA THR A 346 -4.49 -26.25 -3.69
C THR A 346 -5.91 -25.69 -3.63
N THR A 347 -6.45 -25.39 -2.45
CA THR A 347 -7.80 -24.82 -2.33
C THR A 347 -7.85 -23.39 -2.86
N ARG A 348 -9.06 -22.87 -3.09
CA ARG A 348 -9.23 -21.49 -3.58
C ARG A 348 -8.63 -20.48 -2.61
N LEU A 349 -8.86 -20.65 -1.30
CA LEU A 349 -8.24 -19.82 -0.28
C LEU A 349 -6.72 -19.96 -0.27
N GLY A 350 -6.21 -21.20 -0.32
CA GLY A 350 -4.78 -21.50 -0.34
C GLY A 350 -4.07 -20.80 -1.49
N GLN A 351 -4.55 -20.95 -2.72
CA GLN A 351 -3.96 -20.34 -3.91
C GLN A 351 -3.95 -18.81 -3.84
N VAL A 352 -5.06 -18.19 -3.44
CA VAL A 352 -5.15 -16.72 -3.34
C VAL A 352 -4.24 -16.19 -2.22
N PHE A 353 -4.27 -16.83 -1.04
CA PHE A 353 -3.46 -16.39 0.09
C PHE A 353 -1.96 -16.57 -0.17
N LEU A 354 -1.54 -17.72 -0.70
CA LEU A 354 -0.13 -18.00 -1.01
C LEU A 354 0.36 -17.20 -2.22
N GLY A 355 -0.53 -16.84 -3.14
CA GLY A 355 -0.23 -15.88 -4.21
C GLY A 355 -0.04 -14.45 -3.71
N PHE A 356 -0.65 -14.08 -2.57
CA PHE A 356 -0.44 -12.80 -1.89
C PHE A 356 0.76 -12.81 -0.94
N SER A 357 0.92 -13.90 -0.19
CA SER A 357 1.83 -13.95 0.93
C SER A 357 3.25 -14.22 0.48
N ARG A 358 4.16 -13.28 0.73
CA ARG A 358 5.59 -13.46 0.44
C ARG A 358 6.25 -14.43 1.42
N PHE A 359 5.89 -14.35 2.71
CA PHE A 359 6.44 -15.19 3.78
C PHE A 359 5.34 -15.95 4.53
N PRO A 360 4.67 -16.92 3.90
CA PRO A 360 3.62 -17.71 4.53
C PRO A 360 4.24 -18.76 5.46
N ALA A 361 4.08 -18.58 6.78
CA ALA A 361 4.45 -19.58 7.78
C ALA A 361 3.32 -20.60 7.96
N ALA A 362 3.54 -21.82 7.48
CA ALA A 362 2.58 -22.91 7.60
C ALA A 362 2.66 -23.59 8.97
N ARG A 363 1.50 -23.74 9.64
CA ARG A 363 1.30 -24.54 10.84
C ARG A 363 0.13 -25.49 10.62
N TRP A 364 0.18 -26.64 11.28
CA TRP A 364 -0.92 -27.59 11.23
C TRP A 364 -1.11 -28.26 12.58
N THR A 365 -2.34 -28.63 12.88
CA THR A 365 -2.71 -29.44 14.06
C THR A 365 -3.74 -30.47 13.64
N VAL A 366 -3.71 -31.65 14.26
CA VAL A 366 -4.71 -32.70 14.07
C VAL A 366 -5.51 -32.80 15.37
N ASP A 367 -6.84 -32.72 15.27
CA ASP A 367 -7.71 -32.91 16.43
C ASP A 367 -8.04 -34.40 16.68
N GLY A 368 -8.71 -34.69 17.80
CA GLY A 368 -9.06 -36.06 18.18
C GLY A 368 -9.96 -36.81 17.19
N ASN A 369 -10.59 -36.10 16.26
CA ASN A 369 -11.43 -36.67 15.21
C ASN A 369 -10.65 -36.89 13.90
N GLY A 370 -9.34 -36.66 13.90
CA GLY A 370 -8.49 -36.76 12.72
C GLY A 370 -8.62 -35.59 11.75
N ILE A 371 -9.28 -34.48 12.14
CA ILE A 371 -9.37 -33.30 11.28
C ILE A 371 -8.06 -32.52 11.39
N THR A 372 -7.42 -32.30 10.24
CA THR A 372 -6.21 -31.49 10.13
C THR A 372 -6.59 -30.03 9.89
N THR A 373 -6.23 -29.14 10.80
CA THR A 373 -6.35 -27.69 10.62
C THR A 373 -5.02 -27.15 10.14
N VAL A 374 -4.97 -26.69 8.89
CA VAL A 374 -3.81 -25.98 8.31
C VAL A 374 -4.04 -24.48 8.47
N ARG A 375 -3.00 -23.76 8.90
CA ARG A 375 -2.99 -22.32 9.06
C ARG A 375 -1.74 -21.73 8.45
N TRP A 376 -1.90 -20.66 7.68
CA TRP A 376 -0.78 -19.82 7.25
C TRP A 376 -0.87 -18.43 7.87
N ASP A 377 0.29 -17.90 8.23
CA ASP A 377 0.47 -16.53 8.70
C ASP A 377 1.50 -15.82 7.83
N ASP A 378 1.16 -14.65 7.29
CA ASP A 378 2.14 -13.81 6.59
C ASP A 378 3.01 -13.06 7.60
N LEU A 379 4.28 -13.45 7.69
CA LEU A 379 5.18 -12.93 8.71
C LEU A 379 5.54 -11.46 8.57
N ARG A 380 5.27 -10.82 7.42
CA ARG A 380 5.39 -9.35 7.26
C ARG A 380 4.47 -8.62 8.24
N PHE A 381 3.33 -9.22 8.54
CA PHE A 381 2.25 -8.60 9.32
C PHE A 381 2.02 -9.26 10.68
N THR A 382 2.84 -10.23 11.08
CA THR A 382 2.75 -10.83 12.43
C THR A 382 3.40 -9.98 13.52
N GLY A 383 2.79 -9.94 14.71
CA GLY A 383 3.34 -9.24 15.87
C GLY A 383 4.15 -10.16 16.78
N ALA A 384 5.49 -10.04 16.73
CA ALA A 384 6.48 -10.32 17.80
C ALA A 384 7.88 -10.02 17.20
N ALA A 385 8.76 -9.20 17.78
CA ALA A 385 9.45 -9.41 19.06
C ALA A 385 9.60 -8.15 19.96
N LEU A 386 9.22 -6.96 19.48
CA LEU A 386 9.12 -5.73 20.28
C LEU A 386 7.71 -5.17 20.13
N ALA A 387 6.89 -5.38 21.16
CA ALA A 387 5.44 -5.17 21.18
C ALA A 387 4.97 -3.69 21.16
N ALA A 388 5.84 -2.73 20.84
CA ALA A 388 5.52 -1.30 20.89
C ALA A 388 5.15 -0.67 19.54
N ASP A 389 5.49 -1.33 18.41
CA ASP A 389 5.54 -0.64 17.11
C ASP A 389 4.53 -1.19 16.07
N GLN A 390 3.53 -1.99 16.48
CA GLN A 390 2.45 -2.46 15.59
C GLN A 390 1.06 -2.26 16.20
N PRO A 391 0.03 -1.97 15.38
CA PRO A 391 -1.34 -1.96 15.86
C PRO A 391 -1.70 -3.31 16.49
N LEU A 392 -2.33 -3.22 17.67
CA LEU A 392 -2.82 -4.36 18.43
C LEU A 392 -3.73 -5.23 17.54
N ARG A 393 -3.23 -6.43 17.20
CA ARG A 393 -3.84 -7.52 16.41
C ARG A 393 -3.57 -7.44 14.90
N PRO A 394 -2.95 -8.47 14.29
CA PRO A 394 -2.90 -8.55 12.83
C PRO A 394 -4.34 -8.59 12.29
N PRO A 395 -4.70 -7.77 11.30
CA PRO A 395 -6.03 -7.81 10.73
C PRO A 395 -6.30 -9.21 10.16
N SER A 396 -7.58 -9.59 10.13
CA SER A 396 -8.05 -10.91 9.66
C SER A 396 -7.70 -11.25 8.20
N LEU A 397 -6.97 -10.40 7.46
CA LEU A 397 -6.54 -10.65 6.08
C LEU A 397 -5.23 -11.43 5.96
N PHE A 398 -4.36 -11.36 6.96
CA PHE A 398 -2.98 -11.86 6.84
C PHE A 398 -2.79 -13.26 7.44
N THR A 399 -3.90 -13.95 7.65
CA THR A 399 -3.96 -15.34 8.06
C THR A 399 -4.97 -16.06 7.16
N ALA A 400 -4.63 -17.27 6.74
CA ALA A 400 -5.59 -18.22 6.15
C ALA A 400 -5.65 -19.51 6.98
N MET A 401 -6.82 -20.14 7.01
CA MET A 401 -7.04 -21.43 7.64
C MET A 401 -7.87 -22.34 6.73
N VAL A 402 -7.46 -23.60 6.62
CA VAL A 402 -8.18 -24.65 5.89
C VAL A 402 -8.26 -25.86 6.80
N ARG A 403 -9.47 -26.39 7.00
CA ARG A 403 -9.69 -27.65 7.74
C ARG A 403 -9.94 -28.78 6.75
N VAL A 404 -9.25 -29.89 6.94
CA VAL A 404 -9.32 -31.08 6.09
C VAL A 404 -9.67 -32.29 6.96
N ASP A 405 -10.67 -33.08 6.58
CA ASP A 405 -11.04 -34.29 7.32
C ASP A 405 -10.01 -35.41 7.16
N ALA A 406 -10.19 -36.50 7.92
CA ALA A 406 -9.32 -37.67 7.84
C ALA A 406 -9.28 -38.32 6.44
N ALA A 407 -10.34 -38.16 5.64
CA ALA A 407 -10.42 -38.63 4.27
C ALA A 407 -9.74 -37.68 3.26
N GLY A 408 -9.23 -36.52 3.72
CA GLY A 408 -8.57 -35.54 2.86
C GLY A 408 -9.50 -34.51 2.21
N ARG A 409 -10.78 -34.45 2.58
CA ARG A 409 -11.76 -33.51 2.05
C ARG A 409 -11.72 -32.20 2.82
N VAL A 410 -11.81 -31.08 2.11
CA VAL A 410 -11.87 -29.75 2.72
C VAL A 410 -13.23 -29.56 3.39
N ILE A 411 -13.22 -29.30 4.70
CA ILE A 411 -14.41 -29.06 5.52
C ILE A 411 -14.69 -27.56 5.64
N GLU A 412 -13.64 -26.75 5.77
CA GLU A 412 -13.74 -25.31 6.01
C GLU A 412 -12.58 -24.56 5.38
N GLU A 413 -12.87 -23.40 4.78
CA GLU A 413 -11.89 -22.41 4.34
C GLU A 413 -12.23 -21.06 4.98
N ARG A 414 -11.29 -20.47 5.72
CA ARG A 414 -11.50 -19.20 6.43
C ARG A 414 -10.29 -18.29 6.31
N LEU A 415 -10.53 -17.07 5.83
CA LEU A 415 -9.54 -15.99 5.89
C LEU A 415 -9.70 -15.26 7.24
N GLY A 416 -8.63 -15.23 8.04
CA GLY A 416 -8.60 -14.64 9.37
C GLY A 416 -8.51 -15.64 10.50
N ARG A 417 -8.50 -15.09 11.73
CA ARG A 417 -8.42 -15.84 12.98
C ARG A 417 -9.76 -16.28 13.50
#